data_AF-A0A7S0AHR0-F1
#
_entry.id   AF-A0A7S0AHR0-F1
#
_cell.length_a   1.000
_cell.length_b   1.000
_cell.length_c   1.000
_cell.angle_alpha   90.00
_cell.angle_beta   90.00
_cell.angle_gamma   90.00
#
_symmetry.space_group_name_H-M   'P 1'
#
loop_
_entity.id
_entity.type
_entity.pdbx_description
1 polymer ?
#
loop_
_entity_poly.entity_id
_entity_poly.type
_entity_poly.pdbx_seq_one_letter_code
_entity_poly.pdbx_strand_id
1 'polypeptide(L)'
;AIALRLRWYATGEPTGLVFVERKTHRDKWTGETSAKERFIVHASEVPSVLDGTYPIAQKKKEMMEKRGASQQDADDWETLVSEIVQVIQTKQLVPTMRTQCMRTAFQIPFEATVRVSLDTNLCMISERGYDIKGGKVWHRDSTKTLEYTEITRFPHAILEVKLELKGDSLVVPQWVSDLQNSGMLYEVHKYSKFTHGCAVLHPEEVRCVPYWIDDVSIRESIIASGGGRILARADLTDEERSKMRKAGVGPGANEVYHHLLPFGHVYDDRSKTAVGRTAQSVAASSGNIETFKDPKYGVLNQAFGDAYGDEGGDVDIKFGGDDDDCCSWFFPFCAKSNNAYSMPVMAPTRLQKVEPKISFANERVFMHWLHNGVMLYTIASGILAFAAQEGETWAVWYAMALLPIALAFCIYAMHVFLWRADRIKTRIPGRWDDVRGPMIIGGALVTVLSINFCCRLYVIAKYNSIQSDL
;
A
#
# COMPACT_ATOMS: atom_id res chain seq x y z
N ALA A 1 14.53 12.36 -11.30
CA ALA A 1 13.69 12.29 -12.52
C ALA A 1 12.97 13.62 -12.77
N ILE A 2 12.63 13.98 -14.00
CA ILE A 2 11.96 15.25 -14.35
C ILE A 2 10.62 14.97 -15.04
N ALA A 3 9.58 15.73 -14.70
CA ALA A 3 8.31 15.79 -15.43
C ALA A 3 7.99 17.25 -15.79
N LEU A 4 7.70 17.51 -17.06
CA LEU A 4 7.27 18.80 -17.58
C LEU A 4 5.77 18.76 -17.89
N ARG A 5 5.07 19.88 -17.72
CA ARG A 5 3.66 20.02 -18.14
C ARG A 5 3.28 21.46 -18.39
N LEU A 6 2.40 21.64 -19.36
CA LEU A 6 1.69 22.89 -19.62
C LEU A 6 0.35 22.83 -18.87
N ARG A 7 -0.01 23.90 -18.16
CA ARG A 7 -1.22 23.95 -17.33
C ARG A 7 -1.92 25.29 -17.49
N TRP A 8 -3.23 25.27 -17.67
CA TRP A 8 -4.09 26.44 -17.55
C TRP A 8 -5.21 26.16 -16.54
N TYR A 9 -5.95 27.20 -16.16
CA TYR A 9 -7.15 27.09 -15.32
C TYR A 9 -8.31 27.75 -16.06
N ALA A 10 -9.16 26.95 -16.69
CA ALA A 10 -10.37 27.38 -17.38
C ALA A 10 -11.37 26.21 -17.46
N THR A 11 -12.62 26.51 -17.82
CA THR A 11 -13.63 25.52 -18.21
C THR A 11 -13.53 25.11 -19.68
N GLY A 12 -12.72 25.82 -20.48
CA GLY A 12 -12.53 25.58 -21.92
C GLY A 12 -11.08 25.71 -22.37
N GLU A 13 -10.88 26.12 -23.63
CA GLU A 13 -9.57 26.20 -24.27
C GLU A 13 -8.67 27.30 -23.68
N PRO A 14 -7.33 27.13 -23.73
CA PRO A 14 -6.39 28.08 -23.15
C PRO A 14 -6.29 29.36 -24.00
N THR A 15 -7.08 30.37 -23.66
CA THR A 15 -7.03 31.69 -24.31
C THR A 15 -6.14 32.71 -23.59
N GLY A 16 -5.74 32.43 -22.34
CA GLY A 16 -5.01 33.36 -21.47
C GLY A 16 -3.65 32.85 -21.00
N LEU A 17 -3.42 32.86 -19.68
CA LEU A 17 -2.15 32.50 -19.06
C LEU A 17 -1.95 30.99 -18.95
N VAL A 18 -0.80 30.51 -19.41
CA VAL A 18 -0.36 29.11 -19.32
C VAL A 18 0.86 29.03 -18.40
N PHE A 19 0.76 28.15 -17.40
CA PHE A 19 1.85 27.81 -16.48
C PHE A 19 2.67 26.68 -17.10
N VAL A 20 3.92 26.97 -17.44
CA VAL A 20 4.92 25.97 -17.82
C VAL A 20 5.55 25.46 -16.52
N GLU A 21 5.23 24.24 -16.11
CA GLU A 21 5.65 23.69 -14.81
C GLU A 21 6.66 22.55 -14.96
N ARG A 22 7.76 22.63 -14.21
CA ARG A 22 8.74 21.56 -14.01
C ARG A 22 8.56 20.93 -12.63
N LYS A 23 8.61 19.60 -12.57
CA LYS A 23 8.76 18.83 -11.34
C LYS A 23 10.04 18.03 -11.40
N THR A 24 10.94 18.26 -10.45
CA THR A 24 12.21 17.54 -10.33
C THR A 24 12.15 16.65 -9.09
N HIS A 25 11.96 15.35 -9.31
CA HIS A 25 12.03 14.36 -8.24
C HIS A 25 13.49 14.06 -7.89
N ARG A 26 13.85 14.35 -6.65
CA ARG A 26 15.10 13.97 -5.97
C ARG A 26 14.79 12.93 -4.90
N ASP A 27 15.68 11.94 -4.75
CA ASP A 27 15.48 10.83 -3.81
C ASP A 27 15.77 11.26 -2.37
N LYS A 28 15.02 10.69 -1.42
CA LYS A 28 15.15 11.04 0.01
C LYS A 28 16.57 10.83 0.58
N TRP A 29 17.34 9.89 0.04
CA TRP A 29 18.69 9.60 0.53
C TRP A 29 19.71 10.68 0.16
N THR A 30 19.43 11.52 -0.84
CA THR A 30 20.30 12.65 -1.22
C THR A 30 20.21 13.83 -0.24
N GLY A 31 19.23 13.82 0.67
CA GLY A 31 18.90 14.95 1.56
C GLY A 31 18.16 16.10 0.86
N GLU A 32 18.12 16.12 -0.47
CA GLU A 32 17.54 17.21 -1.25
C GLU A 32 16.01 17.04 -1.43
N THR A 33 15.26 18.13 -1.26
CA THR A 33 13.81 18.11 -1.49
C THR A 33 13.47 18.09 -2.98
N SER A 34 12.46 17.30 -3.35
CA SER A 34 11.91 17.34 -4.72
C SER A 34 11.26 18.70 -5.01
N ALA A 35 11.70 19.36 -6.08
CA ALA A 35 11.29 20.72 -6.43
C ALA A 35 10.10 20.76 -7.39
N LYS A 36 9.33 21.85 -7.33
CA LYS A 36 8.33 22.21 -8.34
C LYS A 36 8.50 23.68 -8.71
N GLU A 37 8.98 23.92 -9.91
CA GLU A 37 9.25 25.25 -10.46
C GLU A 37 8.26 25.55 -11.59
N ARG A 38 8.04 26.82 -11.91
CA ARG A 38 7.18 27.23 -13.02
C ARG A 38 7.44 28.66 -13.47
N PHE A 39 7.22 28.91 -14.75
CA PHE A 39 7.03 30.25 -15.29
C PHE A 39 5.66 30.36 -15.97
N ILE A 40 5.28 31.57 -16.36
CA ILE A 40 3.98 31.87 -16.98
C ILE A 40 4.25 32.49 -18.35
N VAL A 41 3.52 32.04 -19.37
CA VAL A 41 3.50 32.60 -20.73
C VAL A 41 2.07 32.82 -21.19
N HIS A 42 1.87 33.63 -22.22
CA HIS A 42 0.58 33.70 -22.90
C HIS A 42 0.36 32.44 -23.76
N ALA A 43 -0.89 31.98 -23.91
CA ALA A 43 -1.19 30.78 -24.69
C ALA A 43 -0.69 30.81 -26.15
N SER A 44 -0.62 32.00 -26.74
CA SER A 44 -0.05 32.22 -28.09
C SER A 44 1.48 32.13 -28.15
N GLU A 45 2.17 32.27 -27.01
CA GLU A 45 3.64 32.15 -26.93
C GLU A 45 4.08 30.69 -26.65
N VAL A 46 3.16 29.80 -26.26
CA VAL A 46 3.50 28.39 -25.98
C VAL A 46 4.17 27.67 -27.16
N PRO A 47 3.73 27.83 -28.43
CA PRO A 47 4.44 27.23 -29.56
C PRO A 47 5.91 27.65 -29.64
N SER A 48 6.25 28.92 -29.43
CA SER A 48 7.66 29.36 -29.48
C SER A 48 8.51 28.84 -28.31
N VAL A 49 7.90 28.51 -27.16
CA VAL A 49 8.57 27.77 -26.08
C VAL A 49 8.85 26.32 -26.50
N LEU A 50 7.91 25.67 -27.18
CA LEU A 50 8.07 24.28 -27.66
C LEU A 50 9.10 24.20 -28.81
N ASP A 51 9.03 25.14 -29.76
CA ASP A 51 9.91 25.22 -30.94
C ASP A 51 11.31 25.79 -30.61
N GLY A 52 11.55 26.26 -29.38
CA GLY A 52 12.83 26.83 -28.95
C GLY A 52 13.14 28.23 -29.51
N THR A 53 12.13 28.92 -30.06
CA THR A 53 12.24 30.29 -30.62
C THR A 53 11.79 31.39 -29.65
N TYR A 54 11.44 31.03 -28.40
CA TYR A 54 10.97 31.97 -27.38
C TYR A 54 12.02 33.07 -27.07
N PRO A 55 11.67 34.37 -27.09
CA PRO A 55 12.63 35.47 -26.98
C PRO A 55 13.03 35.76 -25.53
N ILE A 56 13.80 34.84 -24.92
CA ILE A 56 14.19 34.88 -23.50
C ILE A 56 14.84 36.22 -23.11
N ALA A 57 15.84 36.69 -23.86
CA ALA A 57 16.57 37.92 -23.55
C ALA A 57 15.68 39.18 -23.59
N GLN A 58 14.75 39.26 -24.55
CA GLN A 58 13.77 40.35 -24.62
C GLN A 58 12.83 40.31 -23.41
N LYS A 59 12.29 39.12 -23.09
CA LYS A 59 11.36 38.91 -21.98
C LYS A 59 12.01 39.16 -20.61
N LYS A 60 13.31 38.86 -20.46
CA LYS A 60 14.11 39.24 -19.29
C LYS A 60 14.20 40.77 -19.14
N LYS A 61 14.46 41.50 -20.23
CA LYS A 61 14.45 42.97 -20.22
C LYS A 61 13.08 43.55 -19.86
N GLU A 62 12.01 43.03 -20.48
CA GLU A 62 10.61 43.37 -20.14
C GLU A 62 10.25 43.05 -18.66
N MET A 63 10.92 42.07 -18.05
CA MET A 63 10.77 41.76 -16.62
C MET A 63 11.51 42.78 -15.75
N MET A 64 12.76 43.11 -16.09
CA MET A 64 13.59 44.09 -15.37
C MET A 64 13.05 45.53 -15.45
N GLU A 65 12.33 45.88 -16.50
CA GLU A 65 11.67 47.19 -16.65
C GLU A 65 10.43 47.35 -15.74
N LYS A 66 9.95 46.28 -15.08
CA LYS A 66 8.80 46.34 -14.17
C LYS A 66 9.21 46.83 -12.78
N ARG A 67 8.42 47.77 -12.24
CA ARG A 67 8.60 48.33 -10.90
C ARG A 67 8.59 47.23 -9.83
N GLY A 68 9.73 47.04 -9.17
CA GLY A 68 9.90 46.04 -8.10
C GLY A 68 10.51 44.70 -8.54
N ALA A 69 11.01 44.57 -9.77
CA ALA A 69 11.75 43.39 -10.21
C ALA A 69 13.11 43.26 -9.49
N SER A 70 13.42 42.06 -9.01
CA SER A 70 14.76 41.70 -8.51
C SER A 70 15.62 41.17 -9.67
N GLN A 71 16.90 41.55 -9.69
CA GLN A 71 17.88 40.99 -10.63
C GLN A 71 17.96 39.46 -10.50
N GLN A 72 17.98 38.97 -9.25
CA GLN A 72 18.04 37.54 -8.95
C GLN A 72 16.82 36.78 -9.50
N ASP A 73 15.60 37.32 -9.32
CA ASP A 73 14.38 36.68 -9.84
C ASP A 73 14.39 36.57 -11.38
N ALA A 74 14.98 37.56 -12.07
CA ALA A 74 15.12 37.57 -13.52
C ALA A 74 16.21 36.60 -14.03
N ASP A 75 17.29 36.43 -13.28
CA ASP A 75 18.36 35.45 -13.57
C ASP A 75 17.90 34.00 -13.29
N ASP A 76 17.18 33.77 -12.19
CA ASP A 76 16.56 32.49 -11.85
C ASP A 76 15.47 32.13 -12.88
N TRP A 77 14.67 33.11 -13.33
CA TRP A 77 13.68 32.93 -14.41
C TRP A 77 14.34 32.57 -15.75
N GLU A 78 15.38 33.30 -16.17
CA GLU A 78 16.11 33.01 -17.41
C GLU A 78 16.71 31.60 -17.39
N THR A 79 17.30 31.20 -16.26
CA THR A 79 17.85 29.86 -16.04
C THR A 79 16.76 28.80 -16.21
N LEU A 80 15.63 28.95 -15.50
CA LEU A 80 14.51 28.00 -15.56
C LEU A 80 13.92 27.85 -16.97
N VAL A 81 13.72 28.96 -17.68
CA VAL A 81 13.18 28.95 -19.05
C VAL A 81 14.17 28.28 -20.01
N SER A 82 15.45 28.65 -19.94
CA SER A 82 16.51 28.10 -20.79
C SER A 82 16.65 26.59 -20.59
N GLU A 83 16.70 26.11 -19.34
CA GLU A 83 16.76 24.69 -19.02
C GLU A 83 15.54 23.93 -19.53
N ILE A 84 14.32 24.49 -19.40
CA ILE A 84 13.09 23.84 -19.87
C ILE A 84 13.06 23.76 -21.40
N VAL A 85 13.38 24.86 -22.10
CA VAL A 85 13.47 24.88 -23.56
C VAL A 85 14.53 23.92 -24.08
N GLN A 86 15.73 23.91 -23.47
CA GLN A 86 16.80 22.98 -23.81
C GLN A 86 16.36 21.53 -23.60
N VAL A 87 15.69 21.20 -22.49
CA VAL A 87 15.19 19.83 -22.24
C VAL A 87 14.12 19.42 -23.27
N ILE A 88 13.23 20.33 -23.67
CA ILE A 88 12.23 20.06 -24.72
C ILE A 88 12.92 19.74 -26.05
N GLN A 89 13.90 20.57 -26.45
CA GLN A 89 14.62 20.42 -27.71
C GLN A 89 15.52 19.18 -27.73
N THR A 90 16.41 19.02 -26.73
CA THR A 90 17.36 17.90 -26.66
C THR A 90 16.67 16.53 -26.50
N LYS A 91 15.49 16.48 -25.86
CA LYS A 91 14.72 15.24 -25.71
C LYS A 91 13.54 15.11 -26.67
N GLN A 92 13.39 16.04 -27.61
CA GLN A 92 12.31 16.08 -28.61
C GLN A 92 10.91 15.86 -27.98
N LEU A 93 10.64 16.58 -26.90
CA LEU A 93 9.42 16.39 -26.12
C LEU A 93 8.20 17.00 -26.82
N VAL A 94 7.16 16.18 -26.96
CA VAL A 94 5.88 16.56 -27.57
C VAL A 94 4.73 16.40 -26.57
N PRO A 95 3.61 17.14 -26.74
CA PRO A 95 2.35 16.82 -26.08
C PRO A 95 2.06 15.32 -26.21
N THR A 96 1.74 14.68 -25.08
CA THR A 96 1.55 13.22 -25.01
C THR A 96 0.30 12.87 -24.19
N MET A 97 0.08 13.53 -23.05
CA MET A 97 -1.01 13.20 -22.14
C MET A 97 -1.61 14.46 -21.51
N ARG A 98 -2.91 14.68 -21.71
CA ARG A 98 -3.70 15.68 -20.98
C ARG A 98 -4.26 15.05 -19.71
N THR A 99 -4.22 15.76 -18.60
CA THR A 99 -4.92 15.37 -17.37
C THR A 99 -5.90 16.47 -16.98
N GLN A 100 -7.19 16.20 -17.05
CA GLN A 100 -8.27 17.14 -16.73
C GLN A 100 -8.99 16.68 -15.46
N CYS A 101 -9.31 17.60 -14.57
CA CYS A 101 -10.07 17.34 -13.35
C CYS A 101 -10.66 18.64 -12.81
N MET A 102 -11.78 18.55 -12.10
CA MET A 102 -12.30 19.64 -11.28
C MET A 102 -11.60 19.58 -9.91
N ARG A 103 -10.94 20.67 -9.51
CA ARG A 103 -10.16 20.74 -8.27
C ARG A 103 -10.83 21.66 -7.25
N THR A 104 -11.22 21.11 -6.11
CA THR A 104 -11.56 21.86 -4.91
C THR A 104 -10.34 21.91 -4.00
N ALA A 105 -10.02 23.08 -3.44
CA ALA A 105 -8.91 23.26 -2.51
C ALA A 105 -9.42 23.81 -1.17
N PHE A 106 -8.98 23.19 -0.08
CA PHE A 106 -9.32 23.55 1.29
C PHE A 106 -8.02 23.96 2.01
N GLN A 107 -7.95 25.20 2.45
CA GLN A 107 -6.84 25.76 3.21
C GLN A 107 -7.37 26.90 4.08
N ILE A 108 -6.92 26.96 5.34
CA ILE A 108 -7.16 28.11 6.21
C ILE A 108 -6.24 29.26 5.76
N PRO A 109 -6.76 30.48 5.53
CA PRO A 109 -5.94 31.62 5.13
C PRO A 109 -4.76 31.86 6.08
N PHE A 110 -3.59 32.19 5.52
CA PHE A 110 -2.32 32.39 6.23
C PHE A 110 -1.75 31.18 6.99
N GLU A 111 -2.51 30.10 7.15
CA GLU A 111 -2.03 28.84 7.69
C GLU A 111 -1.55 27.89 6.57
N ALA A 112 -0.45 27.18 6.83
CA ALA A 112 0.12 26.20 5.91
C ALA A 112 0.11 24.76 6.47
N THR A 113 -0.17 24.60 7.76
CA THR A 113 -0.09 23.34 8.53
C THR A 113 -0.74 22.16 7.81
N VAL A 114 -1.96 22.38 7.31
CA VAL A 114 -2.71 21.42 6.49
C VAL A 114 -3.26 22.12 5.25
N ARG A 115 -3.01 21.53 4.08
CA ARG A 115 -3.64 21.91 2.80
C ARG A 115 -4.22 20.67 2.15
N VAL A 116 -5.50 20.68 1.83
CA VAL A 116 -6.20 19.56 1.21
C VAL A 116 -6.66 19.97 -0.19
N SER A 117 -6.50 19.11 -1.19
CA SER A 117 -7.19 19.28 -2.46
C SER A 117 -7.87 18.00 -2.91
N LEU A 118 -9.12 18.11 -3.33
CA LEU A 118 -9.93 17.03 -3.89
C LEU A 118 -10.07 17.26 -5.40
N ASP A 119 -9.60 16.30 -6.18
CA ASP A 119 -9.75 16.28 -7.65
C ASP A 119 -10.87 15.30 -8.03
N THR A 120 -11.98 15.81 -8.55
CA THR A 120 -13.12 15.04 -9.09
C THR A 120 -13.16 15.11 -10.62
N ASN A 121 -14.03 14.29 -11.24
CA ASN A 121 -14.20 14.22 -12.70
C ASN A 121 -12.85 14.09 -13.44
N LEU A 122 -12.00 13.20 -12.93
CA LEU A 122 -10.64 13.02 -13.44
C LEU A 122 -10.66 12.17 -14.71
N CYS A 123 -10.19 12.75 -15.80
CA CYS A 123 -9.88 12.01 -17.01
C CYS A 123 -8.45 12.28 -17.47
N MET A 124 -7.91 11.30 -18.18
CA MET A 124 -6.66 11.42 -18.93
C MET A 124 -6.99 11.19 -20.40
N ILE A 125 -6.42 12.03 -21.27
CA ILE A 125 -6.71 12.03 -22.70
C ILE A 125 -5.39 11.99 -23.46
N SER A 126 -5.30 11.13 -24.48
CA SER A 126 -4.18 11.08 -25.41
C SER A 126 -4.05 12.42 -26.16
N GLU A 127 -2.89 13.05 -26.00
CA GLU A 127 -2.46 14.18 -26.84
C GLU A 127 -1.54 13.69 -27.98
N ARG A 128 -1.60 12.39 -28.33
CA ARG A 128 -0.95 11.81 -29.51
C ARG A 128 -1.98 11.50 -30.59
N GLY A 129 -1.54 11.53 -31.85
CA GLY A 129 -2.36 11.14 -33.00
C GLY A 129 -3.25 12.24 -33.60
N TYR A 130 -3.23 13.47 -33.07
CA TYR A 130 -3.91 14.61 -33.69
C TYR A 130 -2.95 15.49 -34.52
N ASP A 131 -3.48 16.17 -35.52
CA ASP A 131 -2.72 17.12 -36.34
C ASP A 131 -2.35 18.38 -35.55
N ILE A 132 -1.05 18.50 -35.21
CA ILE A 132 -0.43 19.67 -34.55
C ILE A 132 -0.25 20.88 -35.48
N LYS A 133 -0.66 20.80 -36.76
CA LYS A 133 -0.54 21.84 -37.80
C LYS A 133 0.87 22.41 -37.92
N GLY A 134 1.87 21.52 -37.84
CA GLY A 134 3.30 21.87 -37.86
C GLY A 134 3.75 22.68 -36.64
N GLY A 135 3.43 22.22 -35.43
CA GLY A 135 3.84 22.85 -34.16
C GLY A 135 2.96 24.01 -33.68
N LYS A 136 2.15 24.60 -34.56
CA LYS A 136 1.27 25.73 -34.24
C LYS A 136 0.20 25.42 -33.19
N VAL A 137 -0.17 24.15 -33.03
CA VAL A 137 -1.20 23.70 -32.08
C VAL A 137 -0.59 22.72 -31.07
N TRP A 138 -0.53 23.14 -29.82
CA TRP A 138 0.10 22.40 -28.72
C TRP A 138 -0.88 21.59 -27.85
N HIS A 139 -2.18 21.66 -28.13
CA HIS A 139 -3.22 20.89 -27.46
C HIS A 139 -4.29 20.43 -28.47
N ARG A 140 -4.88 19.26 -28.28
CA ARG A 140 -6.04 18.81 -29.06
C ARG A 140 -7.22 19.77 -28.94
N ASP A 141 -7.92 19.95 -30.06
CA ASP A 141 -9.21 20.63 -30.22
C ASP A 141 -10.28 19.98 -29.33
N SER A 142 -10.98 20.79 -28.54
CA SER A 142 -12.00 20.33 -27.57
C SER A 142 -13.34 19.93 -28.21
N THR A 143 -13.60 20.33 -29.45
CA THR A 143 -14.88 20.07 -30.15
C THR A 143 -14.95 18.69 -30.81
N LYS A 144 -13.81 18.03 -30.99
CA LYS A 144 -13.73 16.71 -31.64
C LYS A 144 -14.13 15.60 -30.67
N THR A 145 -15.01 14.72 -31.13
CA THR A 145 -15.32 13.46 -30.45
C THR A 145 -14.04 12.66 -30.20
N LEU A 146 -13.90 12.12 -28.99
CA LEU A 146 -12.80 11.24 -28.60
C LEU A 146 -13.24 9.78 -28.74
N GLU A 147 -12.37 8.93 -29.30
CA GLU A 147 -12.58 7.50 -29.25
C GLU A 147 -12.34 6.95 -27.83
N TYR A 148 -12.93 5.80 -27.50
CA TYR A 148 -12.78 5.16 -26.19
C TYR A 148 -11.31 4.81 -25.87
N THR A 149 -10.50 4.53 -26.89
CA THR A 149 -9.04 4.28 -26.81
C THR A 149 -8.21 5.54 -26.54
N GLU A 150 -8.79 6.73 -26.66
CA GLU A 150 -8.09 8.01 -26.51
C GLU A 150 -8.36 8.69 -25.16
N ILE A 151 -9.33 8.20 -24.38
CA ILE A 151 -9.72 8.77 -23.09
C ILE A 151 -9.93 7.68 -22.04
N THR A 152 -9.29 7.84 -20.89
CA THR A 152 -9.61 7.07 -19.69
C THR A 152 -10.25 7.95 -18.62
N ARG A 153 -11.36 7.46 -18.06
CA ARG A 153 -12.15 8.15 -17.03
C ARG A 153 -11.87 7.47 -15.69
N PHE A 154 -11.10 8.12 -14.83
CA PHE A 154 -10.69 7.52 -13.57
C PHE A 154 -11.91 7.41 -12.64
N PRO A 155 -12.25 6.23 -12.11
CA PRO A 155 -13.54 5.99 -11.45
C PRO A 155 -13.62 6.59 -10.03
N HIS A 156 -12.49 7.06 -9.48
CA HIS A 156 -12.41 7.60 -8.12
C HIS A 156 -12.06 9.09 -8.11
N ALA A 157 -12.42 9.79 -7.03
CA ALA A 157 -11.85 11.09 -6.73
C ALA A 157 -10.46 10.94 -6.10
N ILE A 158 -9.58 11.93 -6.28
CA ILE A 158 -8.24 11.93 -5.68
C ILE A 158 -8.13 13.01 -4.61
N LEU A 159 -7.92 12.59 -3.35
CA LEU A 159 -7.61 13.48 -2.24
C LEU A 159 -6.07 13.58 -2.07
N GLU A 160 -5.55 14.80 -2.14
CA GLU A 160 -4.14 15.13 -1.87
C GLU A 160 -4.09 15.95 -0.57
N VAL A 161 -3.67 15.33 0.55
CA VAL A 161 -3.43 16.00 1.84
C VAL A 161 -1.95 16.36 1.97
N LYS A 162 -1.64 17.63 2.22
CA LYS A 162 -0.28 18.14 2.45
C LYS A 162 -0.18 18.66 3.86
N LEU A 163 0.90 18.27 4.53
CA LEU A 163 1.23 18.69 5.88
C LEU A 163 2.55 19.46 5.85
N GLU A 164 2.54 20.72 6.28
CA GLU A 164 3.73 21.56 6.47
C GLU A 164 3.90 21.84 7.96
N LEU A 165 4.30 20.80 8.70
CA LEU A 165 4.57 20.87 10.14
C LEU A 165 5.83 21.72 10.37
N LYS A 166 5.74 22.71 11.27
CA LYS A 166 6.82 23.64 11.62
C LYS A 166 6.92 23.79 13.14
N GLY A 167 8.14 23.95 13.64
CA GLY A 167 8.40 24.18 15.07
C GLY A 167 7.94 23.01 15.96
N ASP A 168 7.46 23.34 17.16
CA ASP A 168 7.04 22.36 18.19
C ASP A 168 5.80 21.52 17.78
N SER A 169 5.04 21.97 16.78
CA SER A 169 3.87 21.25 16.25
C SER A 169 4.27 20.15 15.23
N LEU A 170 5.08 19.20 15.69
CA LEU A 170 5.42 17.95 14.97
C LEU A 170 4.26 16.93 14.95
N VAL A 171 3.17 17.21 15.68
CA VAL A 171 1.99 16.34 15.79
C VAL A 171 1.01 16.65 14.66
N VAL A 172 0.56 15.62 13.95
CA VAL A 172 -0.49 15.74 12.92
C VAL A 172 -1.82 16.06 13.61
N PRO A 173 -2.60 17.06 13.14
CA PRO A 173 -3.89 17.40 13.75
C PRO A 173 -4.83 16.18 13.82
N GLN A 174 -5.49 15.98 14.96
CA GLN A 174 -6.26 14.77 15.23
C GLN A 174 -7.30 14.46 14.15
N TRP A 175 -8.05 15.47 13.71
CA TRP A 175 -9.06 15.34 12.65
C TRP A 175 -8.49 14.82 11.31
N VAL A 176 -7.20 15.04 11.01
CA VAL A 176 -6.54 14.48 9.81
C VAL A 176 -6.28 12.99 10.00
N SER A 177 -5.92 12.58 11.22
CA SER A 177 -5.78 11.16 11.57
C SER A 177 -7.15 10.46 11.56
N ASP A 178 -8.18 11.10 12.09
CA ASP A 178 -9.56 10.59 12.08
C ASP A 178 -10.08 10.46 10.63
N LEU A 179 -9.82 11.46 9.78
CA LEU A 179 -10.14 11.40 8.35
C LEU A 179 -9.40 10.25 7.63
N GLN A 180 -8.12 10.02 7.95
CA GLN A 180 -7.36 8.88 7.42
C GLN A 180 -7.91 7.53 7.91
N ASN A 181 -8.45 7.48 9.13
CA ASN A 181 -9.01 6.27 9.73
C ASN A 181 -10.52 6.06 9.42
N SER A 182 -11.16 7.01 8.73
CA SER A 182 -12.63 7.09 8.57
C SER A 182 -13.32 6.01 7.73
N GLY A 183 -12.58 5.09 7.10
CA GLY A 183 -13.12 4.14 6.12
C GLY A 183 -13.40 4.73 4.73
N MET A 184 -13.46 6.07 4.60
CA MET A 184 -13.83 6.75 3.34
C MET A 184 -12.65 6.95 2.37
N LEU A 185 -11.41 6.74 2.83
CA LEU A 185 -10.20 7.02 2.07
C LEU A 185 -9.34 5.77 1.90
N TYR A 186 -8.65 5.70 0.76
CA TYR A 186 -7.59 4.73 0.53
C TYR A 186 -6.24 5.40 0.19
N GLU A 187 -5.18 4.97 0.87
CA GLU A 187 -3.81 5.48 0.66
C GLU A 187 -3.11 4.82 -0.54
N VAL A 188 -3.16 5.48 -1.71
CA VAL A 188 -2.31 5.12 -2.86
C VAL A 188 -0.98 5.87 -2.79
N HIS A 189 0.09 5.18 -2.38
CA HIS A 189 1.40 5.80 -2.24
C HIS A 189 2.01 6.20 -3.60
N LYS A 190 2.35 7.48 -3.75
CA LYS A 190 2.98 8.07 -4.96
C LYS A 190 2.15 7.92 -6.25
N TYR A 191 0.81 7.90 -6.14
CA TYR A 191 -0.06 7.95 -7.32
C TYR A 191 0.31 9.11 -8.26
N SER A 192 0.31 8.84 -9.57
CA SER A 192 0.66 9.79 -10.62
C SER A 192 -0.34 9.72 -11.77
N LYS A 193 -1.09 10.82 -11.97
CA LYS A 193 -2.07 10.98 -13.07
C LYS A 193 -1.44 10.74 -14.44
N PHE A 194 -0.23 11.27 -14.64
CA PHE A 194 0.53 11.12 -15.88
C PHE A 194 0.94 9.65 -16.11
N THR A 195 1.51 9.00 -15.08
CA THR A 195 1.95 7.60 -15.17
C THR A 195 0.78 6.64 -15.39
N HIS A 196 -0.36 6.88 -14.76
CA HIS A 196 -1.58 6.11 -14.98
C HIS A 196 -2.12 6.31 -16.41
N GLY A 197 -2.27 7.56 -16.87
CA GLY A 197 -2.73 7.86 -18.23
C GLY A 197 -1.83 7.26 -19.32
N CYS A 198 -0.51 7.38 -19.19
CA CYS A 198 0.43 6.78 -20.14
C CYS A 198 0.41 5.25 -20.12
N ALA A 199 0.25 4.62 -18.95
CA ALA A 199 0.12 3.16 -18.88
C ALA A 199 -1.14 2.68 -19.62
N VAL A 200 -2.29 3.30 -19.36
CA VAL A 200 -3.60 2.88 -19.89
C VAL A 200 -3.77 3.17 -21.38
N LEU A 201 -3.40 4.38 -21.83
CA LEU A 201 -3.66 4.85 -23.20
C LEU A 201 -2.50 4.61 -24.19
N HIS A 202 -1.31 4.26 -23.70
CA HIS A 202 -0.17 3.88 -24.55
C HIS A 202 0.41 2.50 -24.14
N PRO A 203 -0.42 1.44 -24.07
CA PRO A 203 -0.02 0.13 -23.53
C PRO A 203 1.08 -0.57 -24.34
N GLU A 204 1.25 -0.19 -25.61
CA GLU A 204 2.31 -0.71 -26.51
C GLU A 204 3.67 0.00 -26.32
N GLU A 205 3.68 1.22 -25.78
CA GLU A 205 4.92 1.99 -25.56
C GLU A 205 5.53 1.76 -24.17
N VAL A 206 4.71 1.31 -23.20
CA VAL A 206 5.15 1.11 -21.82
C VAL A 206 5.72 -0.29 -21.59
N ARG A 207 6.93 -0.35 -21.01
CA ARG A 207 7.58 -1.61 -20.60
C ARG A 207 7.27 -2.02 -19.17
N CYS A 208 6.77 -1.08 -18.36
CA CYS A 208 6.46 -1.29 -16.96
C CYS A 208 5.23 -0.46 -16.57
N VAL A 209 4.47 -0.97 -15.60
CA VAL A 209 3.19 -0.44 -15.17
C VAL A 209 3.23 -0.11 -13.68
N PRO A 210 2.49 0.90 -13.19
CA PRO A 210 2.47 1.22 -11.77
C PRO A 210 1.74 0.14 -10.98
N TYR A 211 2.17 -0.09 -9.74
CA TYR A 211 1.71 -1.22 -8.92
C TYR A 211 0.19 -1.31 -8.75
N TRP A 212 -0.51 -0.16 -8.76
CA TRP A 212 -1.96 -0.06 -8.55
C TRP A 212 -2.79 -0.47 -9.77
N ILE A 213 -2.19 -0.77 -10.93
CA ILE A 213 -2.93 -0.96 -12.19
C ILE A 213 -3.84 -2.19 -12.19
N ASP A 214 -3.49 -3.23 -11.44
CA ASP A 214 -4.27 -4.46 -11.36
C ASP A 214 -5.42 -4.43 -10.34
N ASP A 215 -5.55 -3.33 -9.58
CA ASP A 215 -6.60 -3.16 -8.58
C ASP A 215 -8.00 -3.33 -9.20
N VAL A 216 -8.82 -4.11 -8.51
CA VAL A 216 -10.16 -4.49 -9.00
C VAL A 216 -11.05 -3.27 -9.26
N SER A 217 -10.94 -2.21 -8.45
CA SER A 217 -11.83 -1.04 -8.53
C SER A 217 -11.55 -0.09 -9.70
N ILE A 218 -10.39 -0.21 -10.37
CA ILE A 218 -10.07 0.59 -11.56
C ILE A 218 -10.04 -0.23 -12.86
N ARG A 219 -10.11 -1.57 -12.75
CA ARG A 219 -10.02 -2.52 -13.86
C ARG A 219 -11.02 -2.25 -14.98
N GLU A 220 -12.29 -2.02 -14.64
CA GLU A 220 -13.34 -1.79 -15.63
C GLU A 220 -13.08 -0.53 -16.47
N SER A 221 -12.68 0.57 -15.82
CA SER A 221 -12.26 1.81 -16.50
C SER A 221 -11.10 1.56 -17.48
N ILE A 222 -10.09 0.78 -17.07
CA ILE A 222 -8.95 0.44 -17.91
C ILE A 222 -9.38 -0.38 -19.14
N ILE A 223 -10.24 -1.39 -18.96
CA ILE A 223 -10.79 -2.20 -20.05
C ILE A 223 -11.61 -1.34 -21.02
N ALA A 224 -12.51 -0.50 -20.49
CA ALA A 224 -13.33 0.42 -21.27
C ALA A 224 -12.49 1.46 -22.06
N SER A 225 -11.25 1.71 -21.63
CA SER A 225 -10.30 2.61 -22.30
C SER A 225 -9.40 1.89 -23.32
N GLY A 226 -9.64 0.60 -23.62
CA GLY A 226 -8.79 -0.22 -24.48
C GLY A 226 -7.49 -0.72 -23.83
N GLY A 227 -7.22 -0.34 -22.57
CA GLY A 227 -6.04 -0.72 -21.80
C GLY A 227 -6.04 -2.17 -21.29
N GLY A 228 -6.85 -3.08 -21.85
CA GLY A 228 -6.97 -4.46 -21.35
C GLY A 228 -5.64 -5.23 -21.32
N ARG A 229 -4.72 -4.92 -22.24
CA ARG A 229 -3.41 -5.58 -22.41
C ARG A 229 -2.48 -5.51 -21.19
N ILE A 230 -2.52 -4.41 -20.43
CA ILE A 230 -1.60 -4.18 -19.30
C ILE A 230 -2.04 -4.85 -17.99
N LEU A 231 -3.22 -5.47 -18.00
CA LEU A 231 -3.82 -6.10 -16.84
C LEU A 231 -3.45 -7.58 -16.74
N ALA A 232 -3.35 -8.09 -15.51
CA ALA A 232 -3.34 -9.52 -15.24
C ALA A 232 -4.59 -10.19 -15.82
N ARG A 233 -4.38 -11.32 -16.51
CA ARG A 233 -5.39 -12.09 -17.22
C ARG A 233 -6.00 -13.17 -16.33
N ALA A 234 -7.30 -13.06 -16.09
CA ALA A 234 -8.10 -13.99 -15.28
C ALA A 234 -8.24 -15.38 -15.92
N ASP A 235 -8.15 -15.42 -17.25
CA ASP A 235 -8.46 -16.55 -18.12
C ASP A 235 -7.30 -17.55 -18.30
N LEU A 236 -6.14 -17.31 -17.68
CA LEU A 236 -4.96 -18.16 -17.78
C LEU A 236 -4.98 -19.33 -16.79
N THR A 237 -4.75 -20.53 -17.32
CA THR A 237 -4.52 -21.74 -16.51
C THR A 237 -3.27 -21.61 -15.64
N ASP A 238 -3.19 -22.35 -14.53
CA ASP A 238 -2.04 -22.28 -13.62
C ASP A 238 -0.72 -22.71 -14.27
N GLU A 239 -0.77 -23.60 -15.28
CA GLU A 239 0.39 -23.95 -16.11
C GLU A 239 0.88 -22.78 -16.96
N GLU A 240 -0.02 -22.08 -17.64
CA GLU A 240 0.30 -20.90 -18.44
C GLU A 240 0.83 -19.78 -17.55
N ARG A 241 0.22 -19.59 -16.38
CA ARG A 241 0.67 -18.65 -15.34
C ARG A 241 2.09 -18.98 -14.86
N SER A 242 2.39 -20.25 -14.60
CA SER A 242 3.73 -20.73 -14.23
C SER A 242 4.76 -20.53 -15.35
N LYS A 243 4.37 -20.77 -16.61
CA LYS A 243 5.21 -20.51 -17.79
C LYS A 243 5.46 -19.01 -17.99
N MET A 244 4.46 -18.14 -17.85
CA MET A 244 4.62 -16.68 -17.91
C MET A 244 5.53 -16.15 -16.80
N ARG A 245 5.34 -16.60 -15.55
CA ARG A 245 6.21 -16.28 -14.41
C ARG A 245 7.68 -16.66 -14.68
N LYS A 246 7.93 -17.86 -15.24
CA LYS A 246 9.29 -18.32 -15.60
C LYS A 246 9.88 -17.60 -16.81
N ALA A 247 9.05 -17.15 -17.75
CA ALA A 247 9.47 -16.38 -18.91
C ALA A 247 9.69 -14.88 -18.59
N GLY A 248 9.30 -14.40 -17.41
CA GLY A 248 9.31 -12.99 -17.04
C GLY A 248 8.24 -12.15 -17.76
N VAL A 249 7.26 -12.80 -18.39
CA VAL A 249 6.26 -12.14 -19.25
C VAL A 249 5.00 -11.82 -18.43
N GLY A 250 5.09 -10.72 -17.68
CA GLY A 250 3.96 -10.04 -17.00
C GLY A 250 3.58 -10.57 -15.61
N PRO A 251 3.01 -9.74 -14.71
CA PRO A 251 3.05 -8.28 -14.60
C PRO A 251 4.00 -7.87 -13.45
N GLY A 252 5.30 -7.69 -13.75
CA GLY A 252 6.40 -7.76 -12.76
C GLY A 252 6.41 -6.77 -11.58
N ALA A 253 5.48 -5.82 -11.50
CA ALA A 253 5.27 -4.99 -10.30
C ALA A 253 4.07 -5.48 -9.46
N ASN A 254 2.98 -5.88 -10.10
CA ASN A 254 1.68 -6.03 -9.44
C ASN A 254 1.61 -7.32 -8.60
N GLU A 255 2.23 -8.42 -9.06
CA GLU A 255 2.39 -9.62 -8.23
C GLU A 255 3.31 -9.38 -7.02
N VAL A 256 4.32 -8.51 -7.13
CA VAL A 256 5.21 -8.18 -6.00
C VAL A 256 4.51 -7.30 -4.97
N TYR A 257 3.67 -6.38 -5.46
CA TYR A 257 3.00 -5.35 -4.66
C TYR A 257 1.50 -5.60 -4.48
N HIS A 258 1.01 -6.83 -4.67
CA HIS A 258 -0.42 -7.19 -4.47
C HIS A 258 -0.93 -6.80 -3.07
N HIS A 259 -0.05 -6.88 -2.07
CA HIS A 259 -0.32 -6.47 -0.70
C HIS A 259 -0.59 -4.95 -0.55
N LEU A 260 -0.16 -4.12 -1.52
CA LEU A 260 -0.46 -2.69 -1.62
C LEU A 260 -1.75 -2.40 -2.40
N LEU A 261 -2.54 -3.41 -2.81
CA LEU A 261 -3.80 -3.21 -3.53
C LEU A 261 -4.99 -3.22 -2.55
N PRO A 262 -5.80 -2.15 -2.44
CA PRO A 262 -6.90 -2.08 -1.47
C PRO A 262 -7.89 -3.21 -1.64
N PHE A 263 -8.34 -3.39 -2.88
CA PHE A 263 -9.38 -4.34 -3.25
C PHE A 263 -8.78 -5.65 -3.78
N GLY A 264 -7.47 -5.83 -3.60
CA GLY A 264 -6.70 -6.95 -4.13
C GLY A 264 -6.57 -6.89 -5.66
N HIS A 265 -6.43 -8.05 -6.25
CA HIS A 265 -6.29 -8.25 -7.70
C HIS A 265 -7.23 -9.37 -8.17
N VAL A 266 -7.29 -9.62 -9.47
CA VAL A 266 -8.12 -10.68 -10.08
C VAL A 266 -8.10 -12.02 -9.35
N TYR A 267 -6.94 -12.48 -8.88
CA TYR A 267 -6.78 -13.79 -8.24
C TYR A 267 -7.08 -13.80 -6.73
N ASP A 268 -7.31 -12.63 -6.12
CA ASP A 268 -7.63 -12.41 -4.70
C ASP A 268 -8.47 -11.13 -4.62
N ASP A 269 -9.75 -11.27 -4.98
CA ASP A 269 -10.69 -10.15 -5.08
C ASP A 269 -11.26 -9.82 -3.69
N ARG A 270 -10.57 -8.93 -3.00
CA ARG A 270 -10.92 -8.47 -1.65
C ARG A 270 -12.08 -7.46 -1.67
N SER A 271 -12.53 -6.98 -2.84
CA SER A 271 -13.70 -6.07 -2.94
C SER A 271 -15.01 -6.69 -2.46
N LYS A 272 -15.10 -8.02 -2.50
CA LYS A 272 -16.27 -8.82 -2.09
C LYS A 272 -16.32 -9.09 -0.59
N THR A 273 -15.16 -9.22 0.05
CA THR A 273 -15.02 -9.61 1.46
C THR A 273 -14.66 -8.45 2.40
N ALA A 274 -14.26 -7.30 1.85
CA ALA A 274 -13.91 -6.14 2.64
C ALA A 274 -15.11 -5.45 3.32
N VAL A 275 -15.04 -5.30 4.64
CA VAL A 275 -16.04 -4.62 5.47
C VAL A 275 -15.48 -3.29 6.00
N GLY A 276 -16.34 -2.36 6.40
CA GLY A 276 -15.98 -0.95 6.65
C GLY A 276 -16.54 0.03 5.63
N ARG A 277 -17.43 -0.44 4.75
CA ARG A 277 -18.19 0.38 3.81
C ARG A 277 -19.22 1.22 4.56
N THR A 278 -19.12 2.56 4.47
CA THR A 278 -20.36 3.36 4.45
C THR A 278 -21.14 2.93 3.21
N ALA A 279 -22.47 2.82 3.30
CA ALA A 279 -23.33 2.27 2.24
C ALA A 279 -23.11 2.94 0.86
N GLN A 280 -22.69 4.21 0.87
CA GLN A 280 -22.33 4.98 -0.32
C GLN A 280 -21.20 4.37 -1.17
N SER A 281 -20.19 3.74 -0.55
CA SER A 281 -19.08 3.11 -1.28
C SER A 281 -19.46 1.83 -2.03
N VAL A 282 -20.52 1.12 -1.60
CA VAL A 282 -21.09 -0.02 -2.33
C VAL A 282 -21.69 0.48 -3.65
N ALA A 283 -22.54 1.51 -3.57
CA ALA A 283 -23.22 2.10 -4.73
C ALA A 283 -22.23 2.73 -5.74
N ALA A 284 -21.16 3.37 -5.25
CA ALA A 284 -20.08 3.87 -6.11
C ALA A 284 -19.35 2.73 -6.84
N SER A 285 -19.09 1.60 -6.15
CA SER A 285 -18.42 0.43 -6.77
C SER A 285 -19.30 -0.38 -7.73
N SER A 286 -20.62 -0.20 -7.70
CA SER A 286 -21.58 -0.88 -8.60
C SER A 286 -22.10 0.00 -9.74
N GLY A 287 -21.56 1.22 -9.89
CA GLY A 287 -21.94 2.15 -10.96
C GLY A 287 -23.38 2.69 -10.88
N ASN A 288 -24.09 2.45 -9.77
CA ASN A 288 -25.54 2.64 -9.69
C ASN A 288 -25.90 3.98 -9.04
N ILE A 289 -26.09 5.01 -9.87
CA ILE A 289 -26.21 6.42 -9.45
C ILE A 289 -27.58 6.75 -8.80
N GLU A 290 -28.60 5.93 -9.02
CA GLU A 290 -30.00 6.25 -8.65
C GLU A 290 -30.31 6.20 -7.15
N THR A 291 -29.42 5.64 -6.31
CA THR A 291 -29.66 5.47 -4.86
C THR A 291 -29.04 6.55 -3.97
N PHE A 292 -28.76 7.74 -4.51
CA PHE A 292 -28.25 8.89 -3.74
C PHE A 292 -29.34 9.51 -2.83
N LYS A 293 -29.57 8.93 -1.65
CA LYS A 293 -30.31 9.58 -0.55
C LYS A 293 -29.35 10.22 0.44
N ASP A 294 -29.45 11.52 0.61
CA ASP A 294 -28.66 12.30 1.57
C ASP A 294 -28.83 11.77 3.01
N PRO A 295 -27.76 11.39 3.71
CA PRO A 295 -27.83 10.99 5.10
C PRO A 295 -27.97 12.24 5.99
N LYS A 296 -29.21 12.55 6.39
CA LYS A 296 -29.47 13.52 7.49
C LYS A 296 -28.76 13.06 8.77
N TYR A 297 -27.60 13.65 9.07
CA TYR A 297 -27.00 13.95 10.40
C TYR A 297 -27.11 12.94 11.58
N GLY A 298 -27.54 11.68 11.39
CA GLY A 298 -27.80 10.72 12.47
C GLY A 298 -26.82 9.53 12.55
N VAL A 299 -26.20 9.16 11.43
CA VAL A 299 -25.42 7.90 11.33
C VAL A 299 -24.10 7.95 12.14
N LEU A 300 -23.57 9.15 12.41
CA LEU A 300 -22.30 9.31 13.12
C LEU A 300 -22.35 8.82 14.58
N ASN A 301 -23.51 8.91 15.24
CA ASN A 301 -23.67 8.46 16.63
C ASN A 301 -23.98 6.96 16.75
N GLN A 302 -24.60 6.35 15.74
CA GLN A 302 -25.00 4.94 15.81
C GLN A 302 -23.78 4.01 15.77
N ALA A 303 -22.79 4.33 14.90
CA ALA A 303 -21.52 3.61 14.83
C ALA A 303 -20.66 3.70 16.13
N PHE A 304 -20.95 4.65 17.03
CA PHE A 304 -20.33 4.73 18.35
C PHE A 304 -21.12 3.97 19.44
N GLY A 305 -22.42 3.74 19.25
CA GLY A 305 -23.27 3.01 20.20
C GLY A 305 -23.14 1.49 20.07
N ASP A 306 -23.13 0.99 18.83
CA ASP A 306 -23.18 -0.46 18.54
C ASP A 306 -21.88 -1.20 18.93
N ALA A 307 -20.82 -0.48 19.33
CA ALA A 307 -19.59 -1.05 19.88
C ALA A 307 -19.74 -1.61 21.32
N TYR A 308 -20.88 -1.36 21.98
CA TYR A 308 -21.20 -1.88 23.32
C TYR A 308 -22.64 -2.44 23.43
N GLY A 309 -23.28 -2.74 22.29
CA GLY A 309 -24.58 -3.41 22.24
C GLY A 309 -24.44 -4.93 22.21
N ASP A 310 -24.79 -5.59 23.31
CA ASP A 310 -25.03 -7.03 23.35
C ASP A 310 -26.39 -7.33 22.70
N GLU A 311 -26.41 -8.07 21.60
CA GLU A 311 -27.46 -9.05 21.26
C GLU A 311 -27.10 -9.83 19.98
N GLY A 312 -27.34 -11.15 19.99
CA GLY A 312 -26.90 -12.07 18.94
C GLY A 312 -27.81 -12.10 17.70
N GLY A 313 -27.20 -12.13 16.52
CA GLY A 313 -27.87 -12.43 15.26
C GLY A 313 -26.96 -13.24 14.33
N ASP A 314 -27.25 -14.53 14.17
CA ASP A 314 -26.48 -15.42 13.28
C ASP A 314 -26.62 -14.99 11.81
N VAL A 315 -25.47 -14.71 11.18
CA VAL A 315 -25.36 -14.53 9.73
C VAL A 315 -24.53 -15.68 9.16
N ASP A 316 -25.22 -16.64 8.54
CA ASP A 316 -24.65 -17.89 8.05
C ASP A 316 -23.83 -17.67 6.76
N ILE A 317 -22.50 -17.54 6.90
CA ILE A 317 -21.58 -17.29 5.78
C ILE A 317 -20.91 -18.60 5.34
N LYS A 318 -21.34 -19.11 4.19
CA LYS A 318 -20.68 -20.24 3.52
C LYS A 318 -19.34 -19.82 2.91
N PHE A 319 -18.24 -20.32 3.46
CA PHE A 319 -16.91 -20.18 2.89
C PHE A 319 -16.69 -21.23 1.78
N GLY A 320 -16.23 -20.79 0.61
CA GLY A 320 -15.73 -21.68 -0.43
C GLY A 320 -14.29 -22.11 -0.16
N GLY A 321 -13.98 -23.37 -0.45
CA GLY A 321 -12.62 -23.83 -0.71
C GLY A 321 -12.11 -23.36 -2.09
N ASP A 322 -10.86 -23.55 -2.51
CA ASP A 322 -9.62 -24.08 -1.89
C ASP A 322 -8.43 -23.46 -2.69
N ASP A 323 -7.13 -23.68 -2.45
CA ASP A 323 -6.39 -24.63 -1.61
C ASP A 323 -5.13 -23.90 -1.02
N ASP A 324 -3.92 -24.35 -1.39
CA ASP A 324 -2.58 -23.76 -1.25
C ASP A 324 -2.16 -23.33 0.16
N ASP A 325 -1.95 -24.31 1.04
CA ASP A 325 -0.96 -24.16 2.12
C ASP A 325 -0.42 -25.53 2.59
N CYS A 326 0.51 -26.12 1.82
CA CYS A 326 1.10 -27.45 2.08
C CYS A 326 1.86 -27.55 3.43
N CYS A 327 2.13 -26.43 4.09
CA CYS A 327 2.70 -26.36 5.45
C CYS A 327 1.67 -26.26 6.59
N SER A 328 0.38 -26.11 6.28
CA SER A 328 -0.70 -25.93 7.27
C SER A 328 -0.93 -27.17 8.16
N TRP A 329 -0.72 -28.37 7.61
CA TRP A 329 -1.05 -29.64 8.28
C TRP A 329 -0.27 -29.90 9.58
N PHE A 330 0.98 -29.43 9.68
CA PHE A 330 1.79 -29.63 10.89
C PHE A 330 1.34 -28.77 12.09
N PHE A 331 0.64 -27.66 11.85
CA PHE A 331 0.28 -26.68 12.88
C PHE A 331 -1.19 -26.21 12.77
N PRO A 332 -2.16 -27.11 13.02
CA PRO A 332 -3.59 -26.83 12.82
C PRO A 332 -4.14 -25.68 13.70
N PHE A 333 -3.42 -25.29 14.75
CA PHE A 333 -3.78 -24.17 15.63
C PHE A 333 -3.56 -22.78 15.00
N CYS A 334 -2.85 -22.68 13.87
CA CYS A 334 -2.63 -21.43 13.12
C CYS A 334 -3.40 -21.35 11.78
N ALA A 335 -4.02 -22.44 11.32
CA ALA A 335 -4.64 -22.54 10.01
C ALA A 335 -6.08 -21.97 9.97
N LYS A 336 -6.27 -20.78 9.38
CA LYS A 336 -7.55 -20.03 9.17
C LYS A 336 -8.45 -19.78 10.40
N SER A 337 -8.31 -20.51 11.52
CA SER A 337 -9.12 -20.44 12.74
C SER A 337 -9.03 -19.11 13.50
N ASN A 338 -8.01 -18.28 13.23
CA ASN A 338 -7.99 -16.89 13.71
C ASN A 338 -9.13 -16.03 13.12
N ASN A 339 -9.87 -16.51 12.09
CA ASN A 339 -11.10 -15.87 11.65
C ASN A 339 -12.29 -16.03 12.62
N ALA A 340 -12.22 -16.89 13.64
CA ALA A 340 -13.20 -16.87 14.73
C ALA A 340 -13.13 -15.55 15.56
N TYR A 341 -12.03 -14.80 15.43
CA TYR A 341 -11.87 -13.43 15.92
C TYR A 341 -11.43 -12.48 14.80
N SER A 342 -11.69 -12.80 13.53
CA SER A 342 -11.51 -11.79 12.48
C SER A 342 -12.61 -10.75 12.63
N MET A 343 -12.23 -9.63 13.24
CA MET A 343 -12.66 -8.31 12.78
C MET A 343 -12.82 -8.40 11.25
N PRO A 344 -14.03 -8.17 10.72
CA PRO A 344 -14.31 -8.50 9.32
C PRO A 344 -13.36 -7.68 8.46
N VAL A 345 -12.73 -8.31 7.45
CA VAL A 345 -11.50 -7.81 6.81
C VAL A 345 -11.65 -6.34 6.43
N MET A 346 -11.11 -5.46 7.26
CA MET A 346 -11.18 -4.03 6.97
C MET A 346 -10.19 -3.74 5.86
N ALA A 347 -10.68 -3.25 4.72
CA ALA A 347 -9.80 -2.77 3.67
C ALA A 347 -8.87 -1.72 4.31
N PRO A 348 -7.53 -1.89 4.23
CA PRO A 348 -6.59 -1.01 4.90
C PRO A 348 -6.76 0.43 4.39
N THR A 349 -7.42 1.29 5.17
CA THR A 349 -7.54 2.73 4.86
C THR A 349 -6.16 3.39 4.76
N ARG A 350 -5.21 2.86 5.53
CA ARG A 350 -3.81 3.26 5.59
C ARG A 350 -2.89 2.06 5.41
N LEU A 351 -1.81 2.24 4.65
CA LEU A 351 -0.73 1.27 4.62
C LEU A 351 0.04 1.34 5.95
N GLN A 352 0.06 0.24 6.72
CA GLN A 352 0.74 0.23 8.01
C GLN A 352 2.24 0.54 7.81
N LYS A 353 2.69 1.65 8.40
CA LYS A 353 4.09 2.08 8.33
C LYS A 353 4.96 1.16 9.17
N VAL A 354 5.53 0.15 8.53
CA VAL A 354 6.53 -0.74 9.13
C VAL A 354 7.80 0.07 9.44
N GLU A 355 8.19 0.15 10.71
CA GLU A 355 9.54 0.61 11.06
C GLU A 355 10.57 -0.51 10.82
N PRO A 356 11.78 -0.20 10.33
CA PRO A 356 12.85 -1.20 10.19
C PRO A 356 13.19 -1.94 11.50
N LYS A 357 12.92 -1.31 12.65
CA LYS A 357 13.08 -1.91 13.98
C LYS A 357 12.24 -3.18 14.18
N ILE A 358 11.12 -3.32 13.47
CA ILE A 358 10.20 -4.46 13.61
C ILE A 358 10.85 -5.74 13.07
N SER A 359 11.66 -5.65 12.00
CA SER A 359 12.44 -6.78 11.49
C SER A 359 13.45 -7.28 12.52
N PHE A 360 14.22 -6.37 13.13
CA PHE A 360 15.15 -6.70 14.21
C PHE A 360 14.45 -7.22 15.48
N ALA A 361 13.21 -6.77 15.75
CA ALA A 361 12.39 -7.32 16.82
C ALA A 361 11.93 -8.75 16.53
N ASN A 362 11.63 -9.09 15.27
CA ASN A 362 11.30 -10.46 14.86
C ASN A 362 12.50 -11.40 15.02
N GLU A 363 13.68 -10.98 14.56
CA GLU A 363 14.94 -11.73 14.74
C GLU A 363 15.26 -11.97 16.22
N ARG A 364 15.09 -10.95 17.09
CA ARG A 364 15.28 -11.10 18.54
C ARG A 364 14.35 -12.15 19.15
N VAL A 365 13.07 -12.14 18.77
CA VAL A 365 12.08 -13.11 19.26
C VAL A 365 12.44 -14.52 18.79
N PHE A 366 12.81 -14.69 17.51
CA PHE A 366 13.30 -15.97 16.98
C PHE A 366 14.47 -16.53 17.78
N MET A 367 15.52 -15.71 17.99
CA MET A 367 16.72 -16.13 18.74
C MET A 367 16.39 -16.50 20.19
N HIS A 368 15.42 -15.85 20.83
CA HIS A 368 15.02 -16.16 22.20
C HIS A 368 14.27 -17.50 22.30
N TRP A 369 13.32 -17.77 21.40
CA TRP A 369 12.62 -19.07 21.34
C TRP A 369 13.58 -20.22 20.98
N LEU A 370 14.47 -20.00 20.01
CA LEU A 370 15.49 -20.98 19.63
C LEU A 370 16.45 -21.30 20.78
N HIS A 371 16.91 -20.28 21.52
CA HIS A 371 17.76 -20.46 22.70
C HIS A 371 17.07 -21.34 23.76
N ASN A 372 15.80 -21.06 24.08
CA ASN A 372 15.05 -21.85 25.07
C ASN A 372 14.86 -23.30 24.62
N GLY A 373 14.58 -23.56 23.34
CA GLY A 373 14.51 -24.92 22.79
C GLY A 373 15.84 -25.68 22.85
N VAL A 374 16.96 -25.03 22.51
CA VAL A 374 18.30 -25.61 22.61
C VAL A 374 18.69 -25.89 24.07
N MET A 375 18.37 -24.98 25.00
CA MET A 375 18.63 -25.20 26.44
C MET A 375 17.85 -26.41 26.98
N LEU A 376 16.56 -26.54 26.62
CA LEU A 376 15.74 -27.71 26.98
C LEU A 376 16.30 -29.00 26.38
N TYR A 377 16.77 -28.97 25.12
CA TYR A 377 17.42 -30.12 24.48
C TYR A 377 18.70 -30.55 25.20
N THR A 378 19.56 -29.60 25.59
CA THR A 378 20.79 -29.89 26.33
C THR A 378 20.50 -30.51 27.70
N ILE A 379 19.49 -29.99 28.42
CA ILE A 379 19.06 -30.55 29.70
C ILE A 379 18.51 -31.97 29.52
N ALA A 380 17.61 -32.18 28.55
CA ALA A 380 17.01 -33.50 28.30
C ALA A 380 18.06 -34.54 27.87
N SER A 381 18.99 -34.17 27.00
CA SER A 381 20.10 -35.03 26.57
C SER A 381 21.06 -35.36 27.71
N GLY A 382 21.33 -34.41 28.61
CA GLY A 382 22.11 -34.64 29.82
C GLY A 382 21.45 -35.66 30.75
N ILE A 383 20.15 -35.52 31.02
CA ILE A 383 19.39 -36.47 31.85
C ILE A 383 19.41 -37.86 31.21
N LEU A 384 19.21 -37.97 29.89
CA LEU A 384 19.25 -39.26 29.19
C LEU A 384 20.61 -39.96 29.34
N ALA A 385 21.71 -39.21 29.26
CA ALA A 385 23.06 -39.73 29.37
C ALA A 385 23.35 -40.32 30.77
N PHE A 386 22.95 -39.63 31.84
CA PHE A 386 23.12 -40.13 33.21
C PHE A 386 22.15 -41.27 33.54
N ALA A 387 20.88 -41.18 33.12
CA ALA A 387 19.89 -42.22 33.32
C ALA A 387 20.29 -43.56 32.68
N ALA A 388 20.96 -43.51 31.52
CA ALA A 388 21.49 -44.69 30.85
C ALA A 388 22.68 -45.35 31.59
N GLN A 389 23.42 -44.60 32.42
CA GLN A 389 24.51 -45.15 33.24
C GLN A 389 24.00 -45.78 34.55
N GLU A 390 23.03 -45.14 35.21
CA GLU A 390 22.47 -45.61 36.48
C GLU A 390 21.38 -46.68 36.32
N GLY A 391 20.81 -46.83 35.11
CA GLY A 391 19.75 -47.79 34.82
C GLY A 391 18.36 -47.36 35.29
N GLU A 392 18.16 -46.09 35.65
CA GLU A 392 16.86 -45.60 36.14
C GLU A 392 15.87 -45.42 34.99
N THR A 393 14.97 -46.38 34.83
CA THR A 393 13.95 -46.42 33.76
C THR A 393 13.06 -45.17 33.72
N TRP A 394 12.70 -44.60 34.88
CA TRP A 394 11.86 -43.40 34.95
C TRP A 394 12.55 -42.16 34.35
N ALA A 395 13.85 -41.96 34.62
CA ALA A 395 14.59 -40.83 34.10
C ALA A 395 14.77 -40.89 32.57
N VAL A 396 14.91 -42.11 32.02
CA VAL A 396 14.89 -42.33 30.56
C VAL A 396 13.55 -41.90 29.96
N TRP A 397 12.42 -42.34 30.51
CA TRP A 397 11.08 -41.95 30.02
C TRP A 397 10.84 -40.44 30.12
N TYR A 398 11.29 -39.80 31.20
CA TYR A 398 11.19 -38.36 31.37
C TYR A 398 12.02 -37.57 30.35
N ALA A 399 13.27 -37.99 30.09
CA ALA A 399 14.09 -37.37 29.05
C ALA A 399 13.49 -37.56 27.65
N MET A 400 12.96 -38.76 27.36
CA MET A 400 12.24 -39.05 26.11
C MET A 400 10.95 -38.24 25.94
N ALA A 401 10.32 -37.77 27.02
CA ALA A 401 9.18 -36.85 26.96
C ALA A 401 9.61 -35.39 26.74
N LEU A 402 10.78 -34.97 27.26
CA LEU A 402 11.30 -33.62 27.07
C LEU A 402 11.89 -33.37 25.67
N LEU A 403 12.52 -34.37 25.04
CA LEU A 403 13.17 -34.20 23.74
C LEU A 403 12.19 -33.74 22.61
N PRO A 404 10.98 -34.32 22.46
CA PRO A 404 9.99 -33.82 21.51
C PRO A 404 9.50 -32.40 21.81
N ILE A 405 9.40 -32.03 23.10
CA ILE A 405 9.01 -30.68 23.52
C ILE A 405 10.11 -29.68 23.11
N ALA A 406 11.37 -29.98 23.38
CA ALA A 406 12.51 -29.16 22.95
C ALA A 406 12.55 -28.95 21.43
N LEU A 407 12.28 -30.02 20.65
CA LEU A 407 12.13 -29.92 19.20
C LEU A 407 10.94 -29.03 18.79
N ALA A 408 9.79 -29.15 19.46
CA ALA A 408 8.62 -28.32 19.21
C ALA A 408 8.89 -26.82 19.45
N PHE A 409 9.65 -26.46 20.50
CA PHE A 409 10.13 -25.09 20.71
C PHE A 409 10.93 -24.56 19.51
N CYS A 410 11.85 -25.36 18.96
CA CYS A 410 12.69 -24.96 17.82
C CYS A 410 11.88 -24.82 16.51
N ILE A 411 10.96 -25.74 16.22
CA ILE A 411 10.13 -25.63 15.01
C ILE A 411 9.14 -24.46 15.13
N TYR A 412 8.55 -24.25 16.32
CA TYR A 412 7.69 -23.11 16.59
C TYR A 412 8.42 -21.78 16.43
N ALA A 413 9.68 -21.66 16.89
CA ALA A 413 10.51 -20.48 16.67
C ALA A 413 10.62 -20.13 15.18
N MET A 414 10.96 -21.12 14.35
CA MET A 414 11.07 -20.96 12.89
C MET A 414 9.72 -20.59 12.25
N HIS A 415 8.63 -21.25 12.67
CA HIS A 415 7.30 -20.97 12.16
C HIS A 415 6.86 -19.53 12.45
N VAL A 416 6.97 -19.07 13.70
CA VAL A 416 6.63 -17.69 14.10
C VAL A 416 7.49 -16.68 13.36
N PHE A 417 8.79 -16.95 13.20
CA PHE A 417 9.69 -16.06 12.46
C PHE A 417 9.24 -15.86 11.02
N LEU A 418 8.94 -16.95 10.29
CA LEU A 418 8.51 -16.91 8.89
C LEU A 418 7.11 -16.29 8.74
N TRP A 419 6.15 -16.70 9.57
CA TRP A 419 4.80 -16.16 9.58
C TRP A 419 4.79 -14.64 9.83
N ARG A 420 5.54 -14.19 10.84
CA ARG A 420 5.63 -12.76 11.18
C ARG A 420 6.42 -11.99 10.12
N ALA A 421 7.45 -12.58 9.50
CA ALA A 421 8.17 -11.96 8.39
C ALA A 421 7.26 -11.73 7.17
N ASP A 422 6.38 -12.68 6.84
CA ASP A 422 5.36 -12.50 5.81
C ASP A 422 4.37 -11.38 6.17
N ARG A 423 3.85 -11.34 7.41
CA ARG A 423 2.95 -10.27 7.85
C ARG A 423 3.60 -8.88 7.86
N ILE A 424 4.88 -8.79 8.22
CA ILE A 424 5.67 -7.56 8.11
C ILE A 424 5.85 -7.13 6.64
N LYS A 425 6.07 -8.08 5.73
CA LYS A 425 6.19 -7.83 4.28
C LYS A 425 4.87 -7.37 3.67
N THR A 426 3.76 -8.05 3.99
CA THR A 426 2.43 -7.78 3.44
C THR A 426 1.72 -6.58 4.09
N ARG A 427 2.17 -6.11 5.27
CA ARG A 427 1.68 -4.91 5.96
C ARG A 427 0.18 -4.92 6.26
N ILE A 428 -0.40 -6.11 6.39
CA ILE A 428 -1.82 -6.30 6.68
C ILE A 428 -2.11 -5.73 8.09
N PRO A 429 -3.07 -4.80 8.24
CA PRO A 429 -3.41 -4.24 9.53
C PRO A 429 -3.99 -5.32 10.44
N GLY A 430 -3.38 -5.52 11.60
CA GLY A 430 -3.82 -6.53 12.57
C GLY A 430 -2.82 -6.72 13.70
N ARG A 431 -3.16 -7.59 14.65
CA ARG A 431 -2.21 -8.06 15.66
C ARG A 431 -1.27 -9.10 15.02
N TRP A 432 0.03 -8.96 15.24
CA TRP A 432 1.07 -9.86 14.72
C TRP A 432 1.69 -10.72 15.82
N ASP A 433 0.89 -11.07 16.83
CA ASP A 433 1.29 -11.78 18.04
C ASP A 433 0.44 -13.05 18.19
N ASP A 434 1.08 -14.20 18.38
CA ASP A 434 0.40 -15.48 18.65
C ASP A 434 0.22 -15.68 20.16
N VAL A 435 -1.04 -15.89 20.56
CA VAL A 435 -1.44 -16.14 21.95
C VAL A 435 -1.56 -17.65 22.24
N ARG A 436 -1.80 -18.49 21.21
CA ARG A 436 -2.12 -19.92 21.37
C ARG A 436 -0.84 -20.77 21.45
N GLY A 437 0.12 -20.55 20.56
CA GLY A 437 1.38 -21.30 20.53
C GLY A 437 2.13 -21.34 21.87
N PRO A 438 2.34 -20.20 22.55
CA PRO A 438 3.05 -20.18 23.84
C PRO A 438 2.28 -20.93 24.94
N MET A 439 0.94 -20.84 24.94
CA MET A 439 0.08 -21.52 25.91
C MET A 439 0.12 -23.04 25.73
N ILE A 440 0.09 -23.54 24.50
CA ILE A 440 0.13 -24.98 24.20
C ILE A 440 1.50 -25.56 24.56
N ILE A 441 2.58 -24.96 24.06
CA ILE A 441 3.94 -25.50 24.22
C ILE A 441 4.42 -25.33 25.67
N GLY A 442 4.13 -24.18 26.30
CA GLY A 442 4.40 -23.94 27.72
C GLY A 442 3.58 -24.86 28.63
N GLY A 443 2.29 -25.06 28.33
CA GLY A 443 1.41 -25.97 29.08
C GLY A 443 1.87 -27.43 29.02
N ALA A 444 2.34 -27.89 27.86
CA ALA A 444 2.92 -29.23 27.70
C ALA A 444 4.19 -29.40 28.56
N LEU A 445 5.09 -28.40 28.55
CA LEU A 445 6.30 -28.40 29.38
C LEU A 445 5.94 -28.43 30.88
N VAL A 446 5.06 -27.54 31.34
CA VAL A 446 4.59 -27.51 32.74
C VAL A 446 3.99 -28.85 33.15
N THR A 447 3.19 -29.48 32.29
CA THR A 447 2.58 -30.79 32.58
C THR A 447 3.64 -31.87 32.81
N VAL A 448 4.65 -31.97 31.94
CA VAL A 448 5.74 -32.95 32.08
C VAL A 448 6.60 -32.68 33.32
N LEU A 449 6.88 -31.42 33.65
CA LEU A 449 7.57 -31.03 34.89
C LEU A 449 6.76 -31.40 36.15
N SER A 450 5.45 -31.13 36.15
CA SER A 450 4.55 -31.46 37.26
C SER A 450 4.42 -32.97 37.48
N ILE A 451 4.33 -33.77 36.41
CA ILE A 451 4.31 -35.24 36.51
C ILE A 451 5.60 -35.74 37.15
N ASN A 452 6.77 -35.26 36.72
CA ASN A 452 8.05 -35.64 37.30
C ASN A 452 8.12 -35.32 38.80
N PHE A 453 7.72 -34.09 39.18
CA PHE A 453 7.70 -33.63 40.56
C PHE A 453 6.78 -34.48 41.45
N CYS A 454 5.55 -34.75 41.02
CA CYS A 454 4.60 -35.58 41.76
C CYS A 454 5.10 -37.04 41.92
N CYS A 455 5.69 -37.63 40.88
CA CYS A 455 6.27 -38.97 40.96
C CYS A 455 7.46 -39.02 41.94
N ARG A 456 8.33 -38.00 41.95
CA ARG A 456 9.44 -37.92 42.92
C ARG A 456 8.94 -37.73 44.37
N LEU A 457 7.95 -36.87 44.59
CA LEU A 457 7.30 -36.72 45.90
C LEU A 457 6.72 -38.05 46.41
N TYR A 458 6.04 -38.81 45.54
CA TYR A 458 5.47 -40.11 45.90
C TYR A 458 6.54 -41.14 46.30
N VAL A 459 7.66 -41.20 45.58
CA VAL A 459 8.79 -42.09 45.92
C VAL A 459 9.38 -41.72 47.29
N ILE A 460 9.58 -40.42 47.56
CA ILE A 460 10.10 -39.95 48.86
C ILE A 460 9.11 -40.26 50.00
N ALA A 461 7.81 -40.01 49.80
CA ALA A 461 6.78 -40.31 50.80
C ALA A 461 6.73 -41.80 51.15
N LYS A 462 6.83 -42.68 50.14
CA LYS A 462 6.89 -44.13 50.33
C LYS A 462 8.18 -44.59 51.05
N TYR A 463 9.31 -43.94 50.80
CA TYR A 463 10.55 -44.24 51.51
C TYR A 463 10.41 -43.91 53.00
N ASN A 464 9.88 -42.72 53.33
CA ASN A 464 9.67 -42.30 54.71
C ASN A 464 8.67 -43.19 55.47
N SER A 465 7.60 -43.68 54.82
CA SER A 465 6.65 -44.58 55.50
C SER A 465 7.28 -45.94 55.81
N ILE A 466 8.09 -46.49 54.90
CA ILE A 466 8.83 -47.74 55.15
C ILE A 466 9.84 -47.56 56.29
N GLN A 467 10.43 -46.37 56.44
CA GLN A 467 11.35 -46.06 57.52
C GLN A 467 10.67 -45.75 58.87
N SER A 468 9.35 -45.50 58.89
CA SER A 468 8.57 -45.37 60.14
C SER A 468 7.95 -46.68 60.63
N ASP A 469 7.85 -47.69 59.76
CA ASP A 469 7.35 -49.04 60.08
C ASP A 469 8.49 -50.00 60.52
N LEU A 470 9.73 -49.50 60.60
CA LEU A 470 10.99 -50.20 60.91
C LEU A 470 11.61 -49.70 62.23
#